data_AF-A0A9X1LVC6-F1
#
_entry.id   AF-A0A9X1LVC6-F1
#
_cell.length_a   1.000
_cell.length_b   1.000
_cell.length_c   1.000
_cell.angle_alpha   90.00
_cell.angle_beta   90.00
_cell.angle_gamma   90.00
#
_symmetry.space_group_name_H-M   'P 1'
#
loop_
_entity.id
_entity.type
_entity.pdbx_description
1 polymer ?
#
loop_
_entity_poly.entity_id
_entity_poly.type
_entity_poly.pdbx_seq_one_letter_code
_entity_poly.pdbx_strand_id
1 'polypeptide(L)'
;MTSLDVGSAEDARRFRLGAQTNAFVASGVVLLICLAVVVLYAVLASASTFVLIGDITGFQVAYFSGVVGLVALAAFVLFAPAPRWWPYLAVPVTAVGGALAILLAVVGGQFAADTKVTSLVAEGCATGYIAIEPSGGGGSFIGLRDGWRVVSVQQFAGDDFSRPFAAGDYVARNKDGEIAVWRDGDPASPAFTLPQLPSHVCQ
;
A
#
# COMPACT_ATOMS: atom_id res chain seq x y z
N MET A 1 -4.72 -33.63 -59.89
CA MET A 1 -5.12 -33.97 -58.51
C MET A 1 -4.06 -33.42 -57.55
N THR A 2 -4.16 -32.16 -57.10
CA THR A 2 -3.18 -31.53 -56.19
C THR A 2 -3.81 -30.39 -55.34
N SER A 3 -5.13 -30.43 -55.12
CA SER A 3 -5.87 -29.31 -54.50
C SER A 3 -6.29 -29.52 -53.04
N LEU A 4 -5.97 -30.66 -52.41
CA LEU A 4 -6.55 -31.02 -51.10
C LEU A 4 -5.63 -30.75 -49.88
N ASP A 5 -4.34 -30.51 -50.04
CA ASP A 5 -3.43 -30.32 -48.90
C ASP A 5 -3.22 -28.87 -48.44
N VAL A 6 -3.60 -27.88 -49.26
CA VAL A 6 -3.38 -26.45 -48.94
C VAL A 6 -4.34 -25.97 -47.84
N GLY A 7 -5.57 -26.48 -47.79
CA GLY A 7 -6.58 -26.08 -46.80
C GLY A 7 -6.23 -26.49 -45.36
N SER A 8 -5.70 -27.70 -45.17
CA SER A 8 -5.36 -28.24 -43.85
C SER A 8 -4.21 -27.48 -43.17
N ALA A 9 -3.20 -27.09 -43.94
CA ALA A 9 -2.04 -26.35 -43.42
C ALA A 9 -2.37 -24.88 -43.09
N GLU A 10 -3.24 -24.23 -43.87
CA GLU A 10 -3.72 -22.88 -43.58
C GLU A 10 -4.62 -22.85 -42.34
N ASP A 11 -5.53 -23.82 -42.19
CA ASP A 11 -6.40 -23.91 -41.01
C ASP A 11 -5.60 -24.18 -39.74
N ALA A 12 -4.60 -25.08 -39.79
CA ALA A 12 -3.71 -25.35 -38.65
C ALA A 12 -2.85 -24.13 -38.27
N ARG A 13 -2.40 -23.30 -39.23
CA ARG A 13 -1.70 -22.04 -38.96
C ARG A 13 -2.61 -20.99 -38.32
N ARG A 14 -3.83 -20.80 -38.85
CA ARG A 14 -4.80 -19.85 -38.29
C ARG A 14 -5.19 -20.22 -36.86
N PHE A 15 -5.33 -21.52 -36.57
CA PHE A 15 -5.62 -22.01 -35.22
C PHE A 15 -4.47 -21.78 -34.24
N ARG A 16 -3.21 -22.02 -34.65
CA ARG A 16 -2.03 -21.75 -33.81
C ARG A 16 -1.81 -20.26 -33.53
N LEU A 17 -2.05 -19.39 -34.52
CA LEU A 17 -2.00 -17.94 -34.34
C LEU A 17 -3.10 -17.43 -33.40
N GLY A 18 -4.33 -17.95 -33.51
CA GLY A 18 -5.42 -17.63 -32.59
C GLY A 18 -5.15 -18.08 -31.15
N ALA A 19 -4.60 -19.29 -30.97
CA ALA A 19 -4.26 -19.83 -29.66
C ALA A 19 -3.10 -19.07 -28.97
N GLN A 20 -2.04 -18.72 -29.71
CA GLN A 20 -0.92 -17.92 -29.17
C GLN A 20 -1.36 -16.52 -28.78
N THR A 21 -2.27 -15.93 -29.56
CA THR A 21 -2.84 -14.61 -29.29
C THR A 21 -3.66 -14.62 -28.01
N ASN A 22 -4.58 -15.58 -27.88
CA ASN A 22 -5.42 -15.72 -26.69
C ASN A 22 -4.59 -15.99 -25.43
N ALA A 23 -3.50 -16.75 -25.54
CA ALA A 23 -2.59 -17.01 -24.42
C ALA A 23 -1.84 -15.75 -23.97
N PHE A 24 -1.41 -14.90 -24.90
CA PHE A 24 -0.71 -13.64 -24.57
C PHE A 24 -1.64 -12.64 -23.87
N VAL A 25 -2.88 -12.57 -24.34
CA VAL A 25 -3.95 -11.72 -23.79
C VAL A 25 -4.33 -12.17 -22.39
N ALA A 26 -4.60 -13.47 -22.24
CA ALA A 26 -4.91 -14.06 -20.95
C ALA A 26 -3.76 -13.81 -19.96
N SER A 27 -2.51 -13.96 -20.40
CA SER A 27 -1.33 -13.66 -19.59
C SER A 27 -1.27 -12.20 -19.15
N GLY A 28 -1.54 -11.24 -20.05
CA GLY A 28 -1.55 -9.81 -19.71
C GLY A 28 -2.66 -9.41 -18.75
N VAL A 29 -3.88 -9.96 -18.93
CA VAL A 29 -5.01 -9.72 -18.01
C VAL A 29 -4.74 -10.36 -16.64
N VAL A 30 -4.21 -11.59 -16.62
CA VAL A 30 -3.82 -12.26 -15.36
C VAL A 30 -2.74 -11.47 -14.65
N LEU A 31 -1.73 -10.95 -15.37
CA LEU A 31 -0.71 -10.08 -14.79
C LEU A 31 -1.31 -8.83 -14.15
N LEU A 32 -2.24 -8.16 -14.85
CA LEU A 32 -2.97 -6.99 -14.32
C LEU A 32 -3.73 -7.31 -13.04
N ILE A 33 -4.48 -8.41 -13.02
CA ILE A 33 -5.23 -8.86 -11.85
C ILE A 33 -4.27 -9.20 -10.71
N CYS A 34 -3.20 -9.95 -10.99
CA CYS A 34 -2.18 -10.28 -9.99
C CYS A 34 -1.52 -9.03 -9.43
N LEU A 35 -1.19 -8.04 -10.26
CA LEU A 35 -0.55 -6.81 -9.81
C LEU A 35 -1.51 -5.96 -8.97
N ALA A 36 -2.79 -5.88 -9.36
CA ALA A 36 -3.83 -5.24 -8.55
C ALA A 36 -4.03 -5.95 -7.20
N VAL A 37 -4.05 -7.29 -7.18
CA VAL A 37 -4.17 -8.10 -5.97
C VAL A 37 -2.95 -7.94 -5.08
N VAL A 38 -1.73 -7.89 -5.62
CA VAL A 38 -0.50 -7.68 -4.86
C VAL A 38 -0.49 -6.28 -4.24
N VAL A 39 -0.90 -5.24 -4.98
CA VAL A 39 -1.04 -3.87 -4.45
C VAL A 39 -2.10 -3.85 -3.34
N LEU A 40 -3.26 -4.46 -3.57
CA LEU A 40 -4.33 -4.53 -2.57
C LEU A 40 -3.89 -5.30 -1.31
N TYR A 41 -3.20 -6.42 -1.48
CA TYR A 41 -2.65 -7.20 -0.37
C TYR A 41 -1.57 -6.42 0.37
N ALA A 42 -0.66 -5.74 -0.31
CA ALA A 42 0.34 -4.88 0.33
C ALA A 42 -0.29 -3.72 1.11
N VAL A 43 -1.47 -3.26 0.69
CA VAL A 43 -2.25 -2.24 1.40
C VAL A 43 -2.94 -2.82 2.64
N LEU A 44 -3.49 -4.04 2.55
CA LEU A 44 -4.27 -4.65 3.62
C LEU A 44 -3.42 -5.45 4.63
N ALA A 45 -2.25 -5.92 4.21
CA ALA A 45 -1.37 -6.72 5.05
C ALA A 45 -0.72 -5.81 6.10
N SER A 46 -1.11 -6.02 7.36
CA SER A 46 -0.44 -5.43 8.50
C SER A 46 0.98 -6.00 8.61
N ALA A 47 1.95 -5.31 8.02
CA ALA A 47 3.36 -5.64 8.24
C ALA A 47 3.71 -5.34 9.70
N SER A 48 4.55 -6.17 10.33
CA SER A 48 5.10 -5.86 11.66
C SER A 48 6.26 -4.87 11.60
N THR A 49 6.79 -4.64 10.40
CA THR A 49 7.93 -3.77 10.12
C THR A 49 7.63 -2.86 8.94
N PHE A 50 7.89 -1.57 9.13
CA PHE A 50 7.67 -0.53 8.16
C PHE A 50 8.95 0.25 7.91
N VAL A 51 9.08 0.79 6.70
CA VAL A 51 10.11 1.76 6.36
C VAL A 51 9.51 3.15 6.51
N LEU A 52 10.23 4.06 7.15
CA LEU A 52 9.83 5.44 7.34
C LEU A 52 10.95 6.36 6.88
N ILE A 53 10.71 7.09 5.79
CA ILE A 53 11.64 8.05 5.19
C ILE A 53 11.04 9.45 5.41
N GLY A 54 11.48 10.13 6.47
CA GLY A 54 10.82 11.36 6.92
C GLY A 54 9.41 11.05 7.43
N ASP A 55 8.41 11.70 6.86
CA ASP A 55 6.99 11.44 7.13
C ASP A 55 6.38 10.44 6.12
N ILE A 56 7.18 9.96 5.16
CA ILE A 56 6.72 9.05 4.12
C ILE A 56 6.84 7.61 4.61
N THR A 57 5.71 6.89 4.62
CA THR A 57 5.67 5.47 5.01
C THR A 57 5.95 4.56 3.81
N GLY A 58 6.51 3.37 4.07
CA GLY A 58 6.72 2.34 3.05
C GLY A 58 5.41 1.92 2.35
N PHE A 59 4.29 2.05 3.06
CA PHE A 59 2.95 1.89 2.50
C PHE A 59 2.68 2.90 1.38
N GLN A 60 2.94 4.19 1.61
CA GLN A 60 2.77 5.23 0.59
C GLN A 60 3.64 4.95 -0.63
N VAL A 61 4.91 4.57 -0.41
CA VAL A 61 5.84 4.25 -1.51
C VAL A 61 5.34 3.06 -2.33
N ALA A 62 4.94 1.96 -1.67
CA ALA A 62 4.39 0.78 -2.34
C ALA A 62 3.11 1.11 -3.12
N TYR A 63 2.23 1.89 -2.51
CA TYR A 63 0.98 2.34 -3.10
C TYR A 63 1.20 3.16 -4.38
N PHE A 64 2.00 4.24 -4.31
CA PHE A 64 2.28 5.09 -5.47
C PHE A 64 3.07 4.34 -6.55
N SER A 65 4.01 3.47 -6.16
CA SER A 65 4.70 2.61 -7.13
C SER A 65 3.73 1.67 -7.86
N GLY A 66 2.70 1.15 -7.18
CA GLY A 66 1.65 0.34 -7.80
C GLY A 66 0.84 1.13 -8.82
N VAL A 67 0.41 2.35 -8.47
CA VAL A 67 -0.31 3.25 -9.39
C VAL A 67 0.55 3.58 -10.63
N VAL A 68 1.81 3.96 -10.42
CA VAL A 68 2.76 4.24 -11.52
C VAL A 68 2.96 3.00 -12.39
N GLY A 69 3.08 1.81 -11.79
CA GLY A 69 3.20 0.54 -12.51
C GLY A 69 2.00 0.24 -13.40
N LEU A 70 0.77 0.48 -12.91
CA LEU A 70 -0.46 0.31 -13.71
C LEU A 70 -0.51 1.28 -14.89
N VAL A 71 -0.15 2.54 -14.67
CA VAL A 71 -0.09 3.56 -15.73
C VAL A 71 0.96 3.19 -16.77
N ALA A 72 2.16 2.79 -16.33
CA ALA A 72 3.24 2.38 -17.23
C ALA A 72 2.85 1.15 -18.05
N LEU A 73 2.16 0.17 -17.44
CA LEU A 73 1.68 -1.01 -18.13
C LEU A 73 0.58 -0.67 -19.16
N ALA A 74 -0.37 0.19 -18.80
CA ALA A 74 -1.39 0.66 -19.73
C ALA A 74 -0.75 1.41 -20.91
N ALA A 75 0.21 2.30 -20.64
CA ALA A 75 0.95 2.97 -21.71
C ALA A 75 1.70 1.98 -22.60
N PHE A 76 2.37 0.99 -22.02
CA PHE A 76 3.09 -0.05 -22.78
C PHE A 76 2.15 -0.82 -23.73
N VAL A 77 0.97 -1.22 -23.25
CA VAL A 77 -0.03 -1.93 -24.08
C VAL A 77 -0.56 -1.04 -25.20
N LEU A 78 -0.79 0.26 -24.93
CA LEU A 78 -1.22 1.23 -25.95
C LEU A 78 -0.18 1.46 -27.04
N PHE A 79 1.10 1.57 -26.68
CA PHE A 79 2.17 1.96 -27.60
C PHE A 79 2.93 0.77 -28.20
N ALA A 80 2.62 -0.47 -27.81
CA ALA A 80 3.27 -1.66 -28.36
C ALA A 80 3.02 -1.77 -29.88
N PRO A 81 4.08 -1.85 -30.72
CA PRO A 81 3.94 -2.06 -32.15
C PRO A 81 3.42 -3.48 -32.39
N ALA A 82 2.22 -3.60 -32.95
CA ALA A 82 1.49 -4.86 -32.96
C ALA A 82 0.57 -4.99 -34.21
N PRO A 83 0.18 -6.22 -34.56
CA PRO A 83 -0.62 -6.50 -35.76
C PRO A 83 -2.00 -5.81 -35.76
N ARG A 84 -2.64 -5.73 -36.94
CA ARG A 84 -3.88 -4.95 -37.19
C ARG A 84 -5.07 -5.23 -36.27
N TRP A 85 -5.10 -6.36 -35.55
CA TRP A 85 -6.15 -6.72 -34.60
C TRP A 85 -5.84 -6.27 -33.15
N TRP A 86 -4.61 -5.84 -32.87
CA TRP A 86 -4.19 -5.31 -31.57
C TRP A 86 -5.07 -4.22 -30.97
N PRO A 87 -5.55 -3.21 -31.72
CA PRO A 87 -6.37 -2.14 -31.12
C PRO A 87 -7.67 -2.64 -30.48
N TYR A 88 -8.26 -3.73 -30.99
CA TYR A 88 -9.46 -4.32 -30.39
C TYR A 88 -9.21 -4.87 -28.98
N LEU A 89 -7.96 -5.09 -28.63
CA LEU A 89 -7.54 -5.68 -27.36
C LEU A 89 -6.80 -4.68 -26.46
N ALA A 90 -5.97 -3.85 -27.06
CA ALA A 90 -5.25 -2.80 -26.36
C ALA A 90 -6.24 -1.80 -25.75
N VAL A 91 -7.27 -1.37 -26.48
CA VAL A 91 -8.26 -0.40 -25.99
C VAL A 91 -8.97 -0.86 -24.70
N PRO A 92 -9.57 -2.06 -24.61
CA PRO A 92 -10.23 -2.48 -23.37
C PRO A 92 -9.25 -2.70 -22.21
N VAL A 93 -8.08 -3.29 -22.46
CA VAL A 93 -7.06 -3.52 -21.40
C VAL A 93 -6.59 -2.19 -20.82
N THR A 94 -6.42 -1.19 -21.67
CA THR A 94 -5.88 0.12 -21.28
C THR A 94 -6.94 1.01 -20.67
N ALA A 95 -8.19 0.90 -21.12
CA ALA A 95 -9.34 1.51 -20.46
C ALA A 95 -9.53 0.96 -19.04
N VAL A 96 -9.47 -0.37 -18.86
CA VAL A 96 -9.59 -1.01 -17.53
C VAL A 96 -8.40 -0.65 -16.65
N GLY A 97 -7.17 -0.76 -17.16
CA GLY A 97 -5.95 -0.41 -16.42
C GLY A 97 -5.92 1.07 -16.02
N GLY A 98 -6.32 1.97 -16.94
CA GLY A 98 -6.45 3.39 -16.68
C GLY A 98 -7.55 3.70 -15.67
N ALA A 99 -8.73 3.12 -15.81
CA ALA A 99 -9.83 3.28 -14.85
C ALA A 99 -9.43 2.81 -13.45
N LEU A 100 -8.72 1.68 -13.34
CA LEU A 100 -8.22 1.17 -12.07
C LEU A 100 -7.16 2.11 -11.47
N ALA A 101 -6.22 2.59 -12.28
CA ALA A 101 -5.21 3.54 -11.82
C ALA A 101 -5.84 4.85 -11.32
N ILE A 102 -6.84 5.39 -12.02
CA ILE A 102 -7.60 6.58 -11.61
C ILE A 102 -8.37 6.30 -10.32
N LEU A 103 -9.10 5.18 -10.25
CA LEU A 103 -9.87 4.80 -9.06
C LEU A 103 -8.97 4.70 -7.84
N LEU A 104 -7.82 4.02 -7.98
CA LEU A 104 -6.81 3.97 -6.94
C LEU A 104 -6.37 5.40 -6.61
N ALA A 105 -5.79 6.15 -7.55
CA ALA A 105 -5.25 7.48 -7.27
C ALA A 105 -6.25 8.44 -6.59
N VAL A 106 -7.52 8.43 -6.98
CA VAL A 106 -8.55 9.30 -6.42
C VAL A 106 -9.01 8.83 -5.04
N VAL A 107 -9.32 7.53 -4.88
CA VAL A 107 -9.88 7.01 -3.63
C VAL A 107 -8.75 6.67 -2.66
N GLY A 108 -7.85 5.78 -3.06
CA GLY A 108 -6.73 5.34 -2.24
C GLY A 108 -5.66 6.41 -2.01
N GLY A 109 -5.47 7.34 -2.96
CA GLY A 109 -4.48 8.40 -2.82
C GLY A 109 -4.76 9.34 -1.65
N GLN A 110 -6.03 9.65 -1.37
CA GLN A 110 -6.44 10.46 -0.23
C GLN A 110 -6.12 9.77 1.10
N PHE A 111 -6.32 8.45 1.17
CA PHE A 111 -6.01 7.64 2.35
C PHE A 111 -4.51 7.45 2.55
N ALA A 112 -3.75 7.28 1.47
CA ALA A 112 -2.31 7.13 1.53
C ALA A 112 -1.62 8.45 1.88
N ALA A 113 -2.02 9.58 1.27
CA ALA A 113 -1.29 10.85 1.39
C ALA A 113 -1.31 11.46 2.80
N ASP A 114 -2.35 11.20 3.60
CA ASP A 114 -2.52 11.87 4.89
C ASP A 114 -2.26 10.90 6.05
N THR A 115 -1.03 10.39 6.13
CA THR A 115 -0.54 9.69 7.32
C THR A 115 0.10 10.69 8.26
N LYS A 116 -0.30 10.67 9.55
CA LYS A 116 0.34 11.47 10.59
C LYS A 116 1.31 10.61 11.39
N VAL A 117 2.50 11.16 11.60
CA VAL A 117 3.52 10.55 12.45
C VAL A 117 3.73 11.49 13.62
N THR A 118 3.34 11.06 14.81
CA THR A 118 3.42 11.85 16.03
C THR A 118 4.42 11.19 16.97
N SER A 119 5.47 11.92 17.38
CA SER A 119 6.42 11.38 18.36
C SER A 119 5.76 11.33 19.74
N LEU A 120 5.89 10.19 20.44
CA LEU A 120 5.48 10.11 21.83
C LEU A 120 6.53 10.83 22.68
N VAL A 121 6.09 11.89 23.35
CA VAL A 121 6.90 12.70 24.24
C VAL A 121 6.41 12.47 25.67
N ALA A 122 7.30 12.02 26.55
CA ALA A 122 7.04 11.91 27.98
C ALA A 122 7.88 12.94 28.72
N GLU A 123 7.25 13.77 29.56
CA GLU A 123 7.92 14.79 30.39
C GLU A 123 8.81 15.76 29.58
N GLY A 124 8.41 16.06 28.34
CA GLY A 124 9.16 16.94 27.44
C GLY A 124 10.27 16.24 26.65
N CYS A 125 10.41 14.92 26.79
CA CYS A 125 11.46 14.16 26.12
C CYS A 125 10.90 13.12 25.14
N ALA A 126 11.55 12.99 23.98
CA ALA A 126 11.20 11.98 23.00
C ALA A 126 11.47 10.58 23.57
N THR A 127 10.44 9.74 23.61
CA THR A 127 10.54 8.38 24.17
C THR A 127 11.20 7.38 23.22
N GLY A 128 11.37 7.74 21.95
CA GLY A 128 11.80 6.84 20.86
C GLY A 128 10.64 6.09 20.18
N TYR A 129 9.44 6.14 20.77
CA TYR A 129 8.22 5.65 20.16
C TYR A 129 7.56 6.73 19.28
N ILE A 130 6.93 6.26 18.20
CA ILE A 130 6.15 7.10 17.28
C ILE A 130 4.77 6.47 17.07
N ALA A 131 3.73 7.28 17.11
CA ALA A 131 2.41 6.90 16.65
C ALA A 131 2.31 7.16 15.15
N ILE A 132 1.87 6.16 14.39
CA ILE A 132 1.60 6.26 12.95
C ILE A 132 0.10 6.11 12.77
N GLU A 133 -0.53 7.15 12.26
CA GLU A 133 -1.99 7.28 12.14
C GLU A 133 -2.38 7.58 10.68
N PRO A 134 -2.68 6.55 9.87
CA PRO A 134 -3.15 6.74 8.50
C PRO A 134 -4.58 7.33 8.48
N SER A 135 -4.88 8.18 7.48
CA SER A 135 -6.27 8.53 7.14
C SER A 135 -7.10 7.29 6.81
N GLY A 136 -8.38 7.29 7.21
CA GLY A 136 -9.36 6.31 6.74
C GLY A 136 -9.28 4.93 7.39
N GLY A 137 -8.69 4.84 8.60
CA GLY A 137 -8.97 3.71 9.50
C GLY A 137 -8.23 2.44 9.13
N GLY A 138 -7.14 2.55 8.38
CA GLY A 138 -6.22 1.45 8.03
C GLY A 138 -5.47 0.84 9.22
N GLY A 139 -5.93 1.07 10.46
CA GLY A 139 -5.26 0.67 11.69
C GLY A 139 -4.11 1.61 12.02
N SER A 140 -4.22 2.30 13.15
CA SER A 140 -3.12 3.09 13.69
C SER A 140 -2.24 2.19 14.55
N PHE A 141 -0.97 2.52 14.69
CA PHE A 141 -0.09 1.74 15.54
C PHE A 141 1.05 2.57 16.10
N ILE A 142 1.60 2.10 17.20
CA ILE A 142 2.79 2.64 17.81
C ILE A 142 3.96 1.80 17.34
N GLY A 143 4.97 2.48 16.84
CA GLY A 143 6.19 1.89 16.36
C GLY A 143 7.39 2.30 17.19
N LEU A 144 8.32 1.37 17.36
CA LEU A 144 9.69 1.67 17.76
C LEU A 144 10.49 2.08 16.52
N ARG A 145 11.01 3.32 16.50
CA ARG A 145 11.83 3.80 15.38
C ARG A 145 13.30 3.49 15.61
N ASP A 146 13.89 2.73 14.68
CA ASP A 146 15.32 2.45 14.58
C ASP A 146 15.84 2.95 13.23
N GLY A 147 16.31 4.21 13.22
CA GLY A 147 16.70 4.92 12.01
C GLY A 147 15.53 5.12 11.03
N TRP A 148 15.61 4.43 9.88
CA TRP A 148 14.58 4.41 8.84
C TRP A 148 13.61 3.23 8.97
N ARG A 149 13.86 2.31 9.90
CA ARG A 149 12.97 1.17 10.18
C ARG A 149 12.06 1.51 11.35
N VAL A 150 10.82 1.05 11.27
CA VAL A 150 9.84 1.16 12.35
C VAL A 150 9.27 -0.23 12.61
N VAL A 151 9.34 -0.70 13.85
CA VAL A 151 8.76 -1.98 14.27
C VAL A 151 7.47 -1.68 15.02
N SER A 152 6.34 -2.21 14.55
CA SER A 152 5.06 -2.09 15.26
C SER A 152 5.15 -2.81 16.61
N VAL A 153 4.93 -2.08 17.69
CA VAL A 153 4.94 -2.61 19.07
C VAL A 153 3.54 -2.70 19.67
N GLN A 154 2.62 -1.85 19.23
CA GLN A 154 1.24 -1.84 19.71
C GLN A 154 0.31 -1.38 18.59
N GLN A 155 -0.70 -2.18 18.26
CA GLN A 155 -1.76 -1.74 17.35
C GLN A 155 -2.87 -1.06 18.14
N PHE A 156 -3.49 -0.05 17.54
CA PHE A 156 -4.68 0.60 18.07
C PHE A 156 -5.60 1.04 16.93
N ALA A 157 -6.89 0.76 17.06
CA ALA A 157 -7.89 1.32 16.18
C ALA A 157 -8.46 2.56 16.88
N GLY A 158 -8.34 3.73 16.26
CA GLY A 158 -9.15 4.88 16.66
C GLY A 158 -10.59 4.66 16.22
N ASP A 159 -11.54 5.09 17.03
CA ASP A 159 -12.95 5.12 16.63
C ASP A 159 -13.12 6.16 15.49
N ASP A 160 -14.03 5.90 14.54
CA ASP A 160 -14.47 6.85 13.51
C ASP A 160 -13.37 7.55 12.70
N PHE A 161 -12.30 6.83 12.33
CA PHE A 161 -11.18 7.40 11.57
C PHE A 161 -10.41 8.53 12.29
N SER A 162 -10.56 8.63 13.62
CA SER A 162 -9.87 9.61 14.45
C SER A 162 -8.34 9.42 14.44
N ARG A 163 -7.62 10.52 14.65
CA ARG A 163 -6.16 10.56 14.84
C ARG A 163 -5.83 11.07 16.23
N PRO A 164 -6.12 10.29 17.28
CA PRO A 164 -6.09 10.79 18.63
C PRO A 164 -4.70 11.19 19.11
N PHE A 165 -3.60 10.62 18.58
CA PHE A 165 -2.25 11.10 18.93
C PHE A 165 -1.94 12.44 18.27
N ALA A 166 -2.26 12.61 16.98
CA ALA A 166 -2.10 13.89 16.28
C ALA A 166 -3.03 14.99 16.80
N ALA A 167 -4.21 14.62 17.33
CA ALA A 167 -5.15 15.55 17.97
C ALA A 167 -4.72 15.97 19.39
N GLY A 168 -3.80 15.22 20.01
CA GLY A 168 -3.37 15.47 21.40
C GLY A 168 -4.27 14.79 22.44
N ASP A 169 -5.16 13.89 22.03
CA ASP A 169 -6.06 13.14 22.91
C ASP A 169 -5.34 12.05 23.72
N TYR A 170 -4.05 11.81 23.46
CA TYR A 170 -3.21 10.90 24.23
C TYR A 170 -1.94 11.58 24.75
N VAL A 171 -1.61 11.31 26.00
CA VAL A 171 -0.43 11.83 26.69
C VAL A 171 0.42 10.68 27.21
N ALA A 172 1.72 10.70 26.91
CA ALA A 172 2.68 9.75 27.45
C ALA A 172 3.34 10.32 28.72
N ARG A 173 3.53 9.49 29.75
CA ARG A 173 4.27 9.85 30.98
C ARG A 173 5.08 8.66 31.47
N ASN A 174 6.14 8.93 32.21
CA ASN A 174 6.88 7.86 32.86
C ASN A 174 6.10 7.35 34.07
N LYS A 175 6.01 6.04 34.22
CA LYS A 175 5.44 5.38 35.39
C LYS A 175 6.21 4.09 35.65
N ASP A 176 6.86 4.03 36.81
CA ASP A 176 7.53 2.82 37.31
C ASP A 176 8.58 2.22 36.35
N GLY A 177 9.25 3.05 35.54
CA GLY A 177 10.23 2.60 34.54
C GLY A 177 9.61 2.12 33.22
N GLU A 178 8.34 2.44 32.99
CA GLU A 178 7.61 2.24 31.75
C GLU A 178 7.08 3.56 31.20
N ILE A 179 6.80 3.60 29.90
CA ILE A 179 6.06 4.68 29.26
C ILE A 179 4.60 4.31 29.23
N ALA A 180 3.84 4.90 30.14
CA ALA A 180 2.40 4.74 30.18
C ALA A 180 1.73 5.80 29.30
N VAL A 181 0.70 5.41 28.56
CA VAL A 181 -0.04 6.30 27.67
C VAL A 181 -1.48 6.40 28.17
N TRP A 182 -1.94 7.62 28.42
CA TRP A 182 -3.28 7.93 28.91
C TRP A 182 -4.07 8.67 27.86
N ARG A 183 -5.39 8.47 27.85
CA ARG A 183 -6.31 9.39 27.16
C ARG A 183 -6.34 10.70 27.94
N ASP A 184 -6.24 11.82 27.25
CA ASP A 184 -6.29 13.14 27.88
C ASP A 184 -7.62 13.33 28.61
N GLY A 185 -7.56 13.88 29.82
CA GLY A 185 -8.72 14.01 30.71
C GLY A 185 -9.19 12.74 31.44
N ASP A 186 -8.63 11.55 31.17
CA ASP A 186 -8.96 10.30 31.91
C ASP A 186 -7.77 9.81 32.76
N PRO A 187 -7.75 10.10 34.07
CA PRO A 187 -6.67 9.70 34.95
C PRO A 187 -6.84 8.30 35.57
N ALA A 188 -7.94 7.58 35.31
CA ALA A 188 -8.27 6.37 36.06
C ALA A 188 -7.27 5.23 35.86
N SER A 189 -6.82 5.02 34.62
CA SER A 189 -5.81 4.02 34.26
C SER A 189 -5.17 4.35 32.92
N PRO A 190 -3.90 3.97 32.69
CA PRO A 190 -3.30 4.09 31.36
C PRO A 190 -4.08 3.22 30.37
N ALA A 191 -4.20 3.70 29.13
CA ALA A 191 -4.78 2.93 28.04
C ALA A 191 -3.91 1.69 27.72
N PHE A 192 -2.59 1.86 27.79
CA PHE A 192 -1.59 0.79 27.68
C PHE A 192 -0.24 1.31 28.19
N THR A 193 0.72 0.41 28.35
CA THR A 193 2.10 0.74 28.72
C THR A 193 3.09 0.18 27.70
N LEU A 194 4.24 0.84 27.57
CA LEU A 194 5.33 0.48 26.70
C LEU A 194 6.62 0.39 27.54
N PRO A 195 7.53 -0.54 27.23
CA PRO A 195 8.82 -0.60 27.91
C PRO A 195 9.60 0.72 27.76
N GLN A 196 10.28 1.18 28.80
CA GLN A 196 11.18 2.32 28.65
C GLN A 196 12.44 1.91 27.87
N LEU A 197 12.80 2.69 26.85
CA LEU A 197 14.00 2.43 26.05
C LEU A 197 15.25 3.00 26.74
N PRO A 198 16.43 2.38 26.56
CA PRO A 198 17.69 2.89 27.11
C PRO A 198 18.04 4.30 26.61
N SER A 199 17.54 4.67 25.44
CA SER A 199 17.72 5.99 24.81
C SER A 199 16.79 7.07 25.37
N HIS A 200 15.93 6.76 26.34
CA HIS A 200 15.09 7.72 27.05
C HIS A 200 15.91 8.53 28.07
N VAL A 201 16.94 9.24 27.59
CA VAL A 201 17.73 10.16 28.41
C VAL A 201 17.46 11.57 27.89
N CYS A 202 16.66 12.32 28.66
CA CYS A 202 16.65 13.77 28.55
C CYS A 202 18.05 14.25 28.96
N GLN A 203 18.85 14.74 28.02
CA GLN A 203 20.02 15.54 28.36
C GLN A 203 19.60 16.99 28.60
#